data_AF-A0A6G6WJR4-F1
#
_entry.id   AF-A0A6G6WJR4-F1
#
_cell.length_a   1.000
_cell.length_b   1.000
_cell.length_c   1.000
_cell.angle_alpha   90.00
_cell.angle_beta   90.00
_cell.angle_gamma   90.00
#
_symmetry.space_group_name_H-M   'P 1'
#
loop_
_entity.id
_entity.type
_entity.pdbx_description
1 polymer ?
#
loop_
_entity_poly.entity_id
_entity_poly.type
_entity_poly.pdbx_seq_one_letter_code
_entity_poly.pdbx_strand_id
1 'polypeptide(L)'
;MRKPSPAVLVSSAALLVALGGTSYAAAQINGSQLKNGTVTSAKIKNQTIQSRDIANGTVKAKDLKPGVLPTGSRWALVNAQGQIEAQSGGFSVVAAYPTLPNTLTPPADNSLRANGNVYINAGEPLANNAITATVVLQNTVDQNTDAITSGRAPGDDSNPEFSGEISVSQCGTPITACAPPGAAVNNVFVVSPRLSNGSFTGTDTRKRFYVVIVGDSSDRTS
;
A
#
# COMPACT_ATOMS: atom_id res chain seq x y z
N MET A 1 26.78 -12.27 -81.66
CA MET A 1 25.95 -12.19 -80.43
C MET A 1 24.47 -12.36 -80.83
N ARG A 2 23.81 -13.40 -80.32
CA ARG A 2 22.40 -13.70 -80.63
C ARG A 2 21.51 -12.91 -79.67
N LYS A 3 20.60 -12.08 -80.18
CA LYS A 3 19.69 -11.30 -79.34
C LYS A 3 18.77 -12.29 -78.58
N PRO A 4 18.54 -12.08 -77.26
CA PRO A 4 17.62 -12.92 -76.50
C PRO A 4 16.23 -12.88 -77.13
N SER A 5 15.53 -14.02 -77.12
CA SER A 5 14.20 -14.10 -77.73
C SER A 5 13.17 -13.34 -76.87
N PRO A 6 12.10 -12.81 -77.47
CA PRO A 6 11.02 -12.16 -76.72
C PRO A 6 10.44 -13.04 -75.61
N ALA A 7 10.39 -14.35 -75.82
CA ALA A 7 9.90 -15.31 -74.83
C ALA A 7 10.80 -15.39 -73.58
N VAL A 8 12.13 -15.30 -73.74
CA VAL A 8 13.08 -15.30 -72.62
C VAL A 8 12.98 -14.00 -71.83
N LEU A 9 12.77 -12.86 -72.50
CA LEU A 9 12.58 -11.58 -71.81
C LEU A 9 11.31 -11.56 -70.97
N VAL A 10 10.20 -12.05 -71.53
CA VAL A 10 8.91 -12.12 -70.82
C VAL A 10 8.97 -13.10 -69.66
N SER A 11 9.57 -14.28 -69.83
CA SER A 11 9.67 -15.27 -68.76
C SER A 11 10.60 -14.81 -67.63
N SER A 12 11.72 -14.15 -67.94
CA SER A 12 12.58 -13.55 -66.93
C SER A 12 11.90 -12.41 -66.17
N ALA A 13 11.15 -11.54 -66.86
CA ALA A 13 10.40 -10.47 -66.21
C ALA A 13 9.26 -11.01 -65.33
N ALA A 14 8.50 -11.99 -65.82
CA ALA A 14 7.44 -12.64 -65.06
C ALA A 14 7.97 -13.33 -63.80
N LEU A 15 9.14 -13.99 -63.90
CA LEU A 15 9.79 -14.61 -62.75
C LEU A 15 10.22 -13.56 -61.71
N LEU A 16 10.75 -12.41 -62.16
CA LEU A 16 11.12 -11.32 -61.26
C LEU A 16 9.92 -10.75 -60.50
N VAL A 17 8.79 -10.57 -61.19
CA VAL A 17 7.53 -10.08 -60.59
C VAL A 17 6.93 -11.13 -59.64
N ALA A 18 6.92 -12.41 -60.03
CA ALA A 18 6.41 -13.50 -59.21
C ALA A 18 7.19 -13.67 -57.89
N LEU A 19 8.50 -13.42 -57.92
CA LEU A 19 9.36 -13.45 -56.73
C LEU A 19 9.27 -12.18 -55.87
N GLY A 20 8.79 -11.06 -56.44
CA GLY A 20 8.73 -9.76 -55.76
C GLY A 20 7.52 -9.56 -54.85
N GLY A 21 6.42 -10.29 -55.06
CA GLY A 21 5.13 -10.03 -54.39
C GLY A 21 5.15 -10.19 -52.87
N THR A 22 5.78 -11.24 -52.34
CA THR A 22 5.86 -11.50 -50.89
C THR A 22 6.84 -10.58 -50.17
N SER A 23 7.99 -10.30 -50.80
CA SER A 23 9.00 -9.37 -50.31
C SER A 23 8.45 -7.94 -50.21
N TYR A 24 7.62 -7.53 -51.16
CA TYR A 24 6.97 -6.22 -51.14
C TYR A 24 5.99 -6.09 -49.98
N ALA A 25 5.17 -7.11 -49.72
CA ALA A 25 4.24 -7.12 -48.59
C ALA A 25 4.97 -7.08 -47.24
N ALA A 26 6.04 -7.87 -47.07
CA ALA A 26 6.84 -7.88 -45.84
C ALA A 26 7.55 -6.54 -45.58
N ALA A 27 7.94 -5.82 -46.63
CA ALA A 27 8.60 -4.51 -46.51
C ALA A 27 7.60 -3.37 -46.25
N GLN A 28 6.35 -3.50 -46.70
CA GLN A 28 5.37 -2.42 -46.63
C GLN A 28 4.35 -2.55 -45.50
N ILE A 29 4.05 -3.77 -45.05
CA ILE A 29 3.08 -3.99 -43.98
C ILE A 29 3.70 -3.63 -42.64
N ASN A 30 3.30 -2.45 -42.16
CA ASN A 30 3.59 -1.97 -40.82
C ASN A 30 2.29 -1.70 -40.05
N GLY A 31 2.41 -1.35 -38.77
CA GLY A 31 1.26 -1.15 -37.88
C GLY A 31 0.25 -0.10 -38.38
N SER A 32 0.67 0.90 -39.17
CA SER A 32 -0.22 1.94 -39.70
C SER A 32 -1.22 1.45 -40.74
N GLN A 33 -0.92 0.30 -41.37
CA GLN A 33 -1.78 -0.33 -42.37
C GLN A 33 -2.79 -1.31 -41.73
N LEU A 34 -2.64 -1.59 -40.43
CA LEU A 34 -3.54 -2.47 -39.70
C LEU A 34 -4.75 -1.66 -39.21
N LYS A 35 -5.95 -2.12 -39.61
CA LYS A 35 -7.20 -1.58 -39.05
C LYS A 35 -7.32 -1.97 -37.58
N ASN A 36 -7.92 -1.09 -36.77
CA ASN A 36 -8.22 -1.39 -35.37
C ASN A 36 -8.99 -2.71 -35.23
N GLY A 37 -8.59 -3.52 -34.24
CA GLY A 37 -9.18 -4.84 -34.00
C GLY A 37 -8.67 -5.97 -34.89
N THR A 38 -7.76 -5.70 -35.85
CA THR A 38 -7.21 -6.75 -36.72
C THR A 38 -6.35 -7.74 -35.96
N VAL A 39 -5.56 -7.30 -34.98
CA VAL A 39 -4.74 -8.16 -34.12
C VAL A 39 -5.53 -8.46 -32.85
N THR A 40 -6.13 -9.64 -32.80
CA THR A 40 -6.86 -10.14 -31.63
C THR A 40 -5.97 -11.08 -30.81
N SER A 41 -6.36 -11.40 -29.58
CA SER A 41 -5.62 -12.33 -28.72
C SER A 41 -5.39 -13.69 -29.39
N ALA A 42 -6.34 -14.18 -30.19
CA ALA A 42 -6.23 -15.45 -30.92
C ALA A 42 -5.11 -15.44 -31.98
N LYS A 43 -4.67 -14.27 -32.44
CA LYS A 43 -3.58 -14.10 -33.41
C LYS A 43 -2.22 -13.91 -32.76
N ILE A 44 -2.16 -13.75 -31.44
CA ILE A 44 -0.92 -13.59 -30.68
C ILE A 44 -0.56 -14.97 -30.11
N LYS A 45 0.63 -15.46 -30.43
CA LYS A 45 1.12 -16.73 -29.87
C LYS A 45 1.39 -16.56 -28.37
N ASN A 46 0.97 -17.54 -27.57
CA ASN A 46 1.18 -17.52 -26.12
C ASN A 46 2.67 -17.33 -25.78
N GLN A 47 2.93 -16.54 -24.73
CA GLN A 47 4.28 -16.30 -24.16
C GLN A 47 5.26 -15.62 -25.12
N THR A 48 4.79 -14.92 -26.16
CA THR A 48 5.67 -14.25 -27.13
C THR A 48 5.88 -12.76 -26.88
N ILE A 49 4.98 -12.09 -26.15
CA ILE A 49 5.12 -10.67 -25.80
C ILE A 49 6.13 -10.54 -24.65
N GLN A 50 7.20 -9.80 -24.90
CA GLN A 50 8.28 -9.52 -23.96
C GLN A 50 8.26 -8.04 -23.54
N SER A 51 9.05 -7.68 -22.52
CA SER A 51 9.15 -6.28 -22.07
C SER A 51 9.58 -5.31 -23.17
N ARG A 52 10.39 -5.76 -24.14
CA ARG A 52 10.83 -4.94 -25.28
C ARG A 52 9.67 -4.53 -26.22
N ASP A 53 8.59 -5.29 -26.21
CA ASP A 53 7.42 -5.07 -27.07
C ASP A 53 6.42 -4.08 -26.45
N ILE A 54 6.64 -3.72 -25.17
CA ILE A 54 5.76 -2.85 -24.39
C ILE A 54 6.52 -1.55 -24.11
N ALA A 55 5.98 -0.43 -24.58
CA ALA A 55 6.55 0.87 -24.28
C ALA A 55 6.39 1.21 -22.79
N ASN A 56 7.46 1.72 -22.17
CA ASN A 56 7.45 2.09 -20.75
C ASN A 56 6.34 3.11 -20.44
N GLY A 57 5.63 2.90 -19.32
CA GLY A 57 4.56 3.79 -18.85
C GLY A 57 3.21 3.66 -19.57
N THR A 58 3.08 2.72 -20.51
CA THR A 58 1.81 2.53 -21.26
C THR A 58 0.82 1.60 -20.58
N VAL A 59 1.29 0.59 -19.84
CA VAL A 59 0.44 -0.32 -19.04
C VAL A 59 0.07 0.37 -17.73
N LYS A 60 -1.22 0.52 -17.49
CA LYS A 60 -1.80 1.14 -16.28
C LYS A 60 -2.49 0.09 -15.43
N ALA A 61 -2.80 0.43 -14.17
CA ALA A 61 -3.51 -0.47 -13.26
C ALA A 61 -4.82 -1.02 -13.83
N LYS A 62 -5.57 -0.22 -14.59
CA LYS A 62 -6.82 -0.65 -15.26
C LYS A 62 -6.63 -1.73 -16.34
N ASP A 63 -5.42 -1.89 -16.85
CA ASP A 63 -5.09 -2.88 -17.89
C ASP A 63 -4.73 -4.25 -17.27
N LEU A 64 -4.62 -4.30 -15.94
CA LEU A 64 -4.29 -5.49 -15.17
C LEU A 64 -5.52 -5.97 -14.42
N LYS A 65 -5.63 -7.29 -14.22
CA LYS A 65 -6.67 -7.84 -13.35
C LYS A 65 -6.43 -7.35 -11.91
N PRO A 66 -7.50 -7.15 -11.11
CA PRO A 66 -7.36 -6.92 -9.67
C PRO A 66 -6.45 -7.99 -9.04
N GLY A 67 -5.58 -7.58 -8.11
CA GLY A 67 -4.61 -8.46 -7.44
C GLY A 67 -3.31 -8.76 -8.21
N VAL A 68 -3.16 -8.30 -9.46
CA VAL A 68 -1.88 -8.45 -10.21
C VAL A 68 -0.84 -7.42 -9.76
N LEU A 69 -1.29 -6.20 -9.49
CA LEU A 69 -0.44 -5.24 -8.78
C LEU A 69 -0.48 -5.62 -7.30
N PRO A 70 0.68 -5.70 -6.61
CA PRO A 70 0.66 -5.65 -5.16
C PRO A 70 -0.08 -4.37 -4.80
N THR A 71 -1.23 -4.50 -4.15
CA THR A 71 -1.96 -3.39 -3.56
C THR A 71 -0.98 -2.67 -2.66
N GLY A 72 -0.62 -1.46 -3.10
CA GLY A 72 0.48 -0.73 -2.51
C GLY A 72 0.28 -0.55 -1.01
N SER A 73 1.38 -0.43 -0.28
CA SER A 73 1.34 -0.15 1.14
C SER A 73 0.47 1.08 1.42
N ARG A 74 -0.49 0.94 2.32
CA ARG A 74 -1.31 2.03 2.83
C ARG A 74 -0.71 2.54 4.12
N TRP A 75 -0.80 3.83 4.39
CA TRP A 75 -0.23 4.41 5.59
C TRP A 75 -1.10 5.52 6.17
N ALA A 76 -0.99 5.70 7.49
CA ALA A 76 -1.52 6.86 8.19
C ALA A 76 -0.51 7.35 9.23
N LEU A 77 -0.41 8.67 9.36
CA LEU A 77 0.30 9.38 10.41
C LEU A 77 -0.73 9.85 11.43
N VAL A 78 -0.56 9.46 12.68
CA VAL A 78 -1.44 9.82 13.79
C VAL A 78 -0.68 10.70 14.76
N ASN A 79 -1.26 11.86 15.11
CA ASN A 79 -0.67 12.82 16.04
C ASN A 79 -0.83 12.38 17.51
N ALA A 80 -0.22 13.12 18.44
CA ALA A 80 -0.29 12.81 19.87
C ALA A 80 -1.69 12.98 20.48
N GLN A 81 -2.61 13.64 19.78
CA GLN A 81 -4.02 13.74 20.15
C GLN A 81 -4.85 12.54 19.62
N GLY A 82 -4.20 11.61 18.91
CA GLY A 82 -4.81 10.41 18.36
C GLY A 82 -5.64 10.68 17.10
N GLN A 83 -5.40 11.81 16.43
CA GLN A 83 -6.07 12.19 15.19
C GLN A 83 -5.19 11.83 13.99
N ILE A 84 -5.82 11.46 12.87
CA ILE A 84 -5.08 11.25 11.62
C ILE A 84 -4.67 12.61 11.06
N GLU A 85 -3.37 12.83 10.96
CA GLU A 85 -2.78 14.06 10.44
C GLU A 85 -2.51 13.98 8.93
N ALA A 86 -2.09 12.81 8.46
CA ALA A 86 -1.90 12.53 7.04
C ALA A 86 -2.16 11.04 6.77
N GLN A 87 -2.63 10.69 5.58
CA GLN A 87 -2.83 9.29 5.21
C GLN A 87 -2.84 9.09 3.69
N SER A 88 -2.55 7.86 3.24
CA SER A 88 -2.71 7.42 1.86
C SER A 88 -4.18 7.16 1.47
N GLY A 89 -5.09 7.24 2.43
CA GLY A 89 -6.54 7.10 2.22
C GLY A 89 -7.15 5.92 2.96
N GLY A 90 -8.39 6.13 3.40
CA GLY A 90 -9.26 5.08 3.86
C GLY A 90 -9.22 4.67 5.31
N PHE A 91 -8.43 5.39 6.12
CA PHE A 91 -8.39 5.24 7.56
C PHE A 91 -9.34 6.22 8.24
N SER A 92 -9.96 5.78 9.33
CA SER A 92 -10.70 6.65 10.27
C SER A 92 -10.40 6.25 11.71
N VAL A 93 -10.38 7.23 12.61
CA VAL A 93 -10.20 6.98 14.05
C VAL A 93 -11.54 6.52 14.63
N VAL A 94 -11.55 5.35 15.25
CA VAL A 94 -12.71 4.82 15.99
C VAL A 94 -12.75 5.43 17.38
N ALA A 95 -11.62 5.41 18.08
CA ALA A 95 -11.45 6.01 19.38
C ALA A 95 -9.97 6.30 19.64
N ALA A 96 -9.66 7.43 20.26
CA ALA A 96 -8.33 7.76 20.72
C ALA A 96 -8.35 7.95 22.22
N TYR A 97 -7.49 7.22 22.92
CA TYR A 97 -7.30 7.33 24.37
C TYR A 97 -8.61 7.35 25.16
N PRO A 98 -9.50 6.35 24.96
CA PRO A 98 -10.83 6.36 25.55
C PRO A 98 -10.75 6.23 27.08
N THR A 99 -11.68 6.91 27.75
CA THR A 99 -12.05 6.58 29.13
C THR A 99 -13.28 5.70 29.08
N LEU A 100 -13.19 4.52 29.68
CA LEU A 100 -14.26 3.54 29.69
C LEU A 100 -15.04 3.62 31.00
N PRO A 101 -16.28 3.11 31.04
CA PRO A 101 -17.00 2.96 32.31
C PRO A 101 -16.16 2.15 33.31
N ASN A 102 -16.09 2.63 34.56
CA ASN A 102 -15.47 1.89 35.66
C ASN A 102 -16.30 0.64 35.95
N THR A 103 -15.65 -0.51 36.02
CA THR A 103 -16.29 -1.80 36.35
C THR A 103 -15.88 -2.33 37.71
N LEU A 104 -15.04 -1.61 38.46
CA LEU A 104 -14.63 -1.97 39.81
C LEU A 104 -15.50 -1.26 40.85
N THR A 105 -15.57 -1.85 42.04
CA THR A 105 -16.22 -1.22 43.19
C THR A 105 -15.36 -0.07 43.73
N PRO A 106 -15.92 1.15 43.88
CA PRO A 106 -15.21 2.27 44.51
C PRO A 106 -14.65 1.89 45.88
N PRO A 107 -13.42 2.35 46.24
CA PRO A 107 -12.66 3.42 45.57
C PRO A 107 -11.78 2.96 44.39
N ALA A 108 -11.79 1.68 44.02
CA ALA A 108 -11.00 1.21 42.88
C ALA A 108 -11.57 1.74 41.54
N ASP A 109 -10.67 2.12 40.63
CA ASP A 109 -11.04 2.64 39.31
C ASP A 109 -10.20 1.99 38.20
N ASN A 110 -10.88 1.44 37.18
CA ASN A 110 -10.25 0.90 35.97
C ASN A 110 -10.73 1.60 34.69
N SER A 111 -11.29 2.80 34.79
CA SER A 111 -11.80 3.59 33.67
C SER A 111 -10.73 3.88 32.60
N LEU A 112 -9.45 3.97 33.01
CA LEU A 112 -8.32 4.26 32.13
C LEU A 112 -7.65 3.04 31.49
N ARG A 113 -8.21 1.83 31.66
CA ARG A 113 -7.62 0.56 31.16
C ARG A 113 -7.35 0.52 29.64
N ALA A 114 -7.95 1.41 28.85
CA ALA A 114 -7.73 1.55 27.41
C ALA A 114 -7.13 2.92 27.01
N ASN A 115 -6.83 3.79 27.99
CA ASN A 115 -6.51 5.19 27.74
C ASN A 115 -5.16 5.41 27.03
N GLY A 116 -4.28 4.42 26.95
CA GLY A 116 -3.04 4.53 26.17
C GLY A 116 -3.11 3.94 24.75
N ASN A 117 -4.31 3.69 24.23
CA ASN A 117 -4.51 3.05 22.93
C ASN A 117 -5.25 3.96 21.95
N VAL A 118 -4.95 3.80 20.66
CA VAL A 118 -5.69 4.40 19.56
C VAL A 118 -6.26 3.27 18.69
N TYR A 119 -7.56 3.33 18.43
CA TYR A 119 -8.31 2.36 17.63
C TYR A 119 -8.63 2.98 16.28
N ILE A 120 -8.23 2.30 15.20
CA ILE A 120 -8.29 2.83 13.85
C ILE A 120 -9.00 1.82 12.96
N ASN A 121 -9.99 2.30 12.20
CA ASN A 121 -10.63 1.54 11.15
C ASN A 121 -9.80 1.67 9.88
N ALA A 122 -9.38 0.55 9.30
CA ALA A 122 -8.62 0.49 8.06
C ALA A 122 -9.50 0.68 6.81
N GLY A 123 -10.83 0.64 6.95
CA GLY A 123 -11.81 0.73 5.88
C GLY A 123 -11.87 -0.51 4.98
N GLU A 124 -11.26 -1.62 5.42
CA GLU A 124 -11.30 -2.94 4.79
C GLU A 124 -11.02 -4.02 5.86
N PRO A 125 -11.57 -5.24 5.73
CA PRO A 125 -11.13 -6.40 6.49
C PRO A 125 -9.60 -6.60 6.47
N LEU A 126 -9.02 -7.03 7.60
CA LEU A 126 -7.55 -7.11 7.77
C LEU A 126 -6.97 -8.53 7.73
N ALA A 127 -7.78 -9.53 7.34
CA ALA A 127 -7.40 -10.95 7.44
C ALA A 127 -6.23 -11.35 6.53
N ASN A 128 -5.99 -10.59 5.47
CA ASN A 128 -4.98 -10.78 4.43
C ASN A 128 -3.95 -9.63 4.41
N ASN A 129 -3.86 -8.84 5.50
CA ASN A 129 -2.92 -7.74 5.62
C ASN A 129 -1.98 -7.91 6.82
N ALA A 130 -0.74 -7.46 6.65
CA ALA A 130 0.19 -7.19 7.73
C ALA A 130 0.06 -5.74 8.16
N ILE A 131 0.17 -5.49 9.47
CA ILE A 131 0.10 -4.16 10.07
C ILE A 131 1.40 -3.93 10.85
N THR A 132 2.06 -2.82 10.60
CA THR A 132 3.22 -2.37 11.37
C THR A 132 2.99 -0.95 11.85
N ALA A 133 3.54 -0.62 13.03
CA ALA A 133 3.49 0.73 13.57
C ALA A 133 4.88 1.15 14.03
N THR A 134 5.16 2.44 13.96
CA THR A 134 6.46 3.00 14.34
C THR A 134 6.25 4.37 14.97
N VAL A 135 6.85 4.57 16.14
CA VAL A 135 6.86 5.87 16.81
C VAL A 135 7.64 6.87 15.96
N VAL A 136 7.10 8.06 15.80
CA VAL A 136 7.76 9.17 15.11
C VAL A 136 8.71 9.86 16.07
N LEU A 137 9.90 10.21 15.59
CA LEU A 137 10.85 11.04 16.32
C LEU A 137 10.30 12.47 16.43
N GLN A 138 10.27 13.03 17.65
CA GLN A 138 9.62 14.32 17.95
C GLN A 138 10.60 15.35 18.54
N ASN A 139 11.77 15.53 17.92
CA ASN A 139 12.88 16.39 18.40
C ASN A 139 12.62 17.91 18.46
N THR A 140 11.38 18.34 18.27
CA THR A 140 10.95 19.76 18.37
C THR A 140 9.90 19.97 19.47
N VAL A 141 9.49 18.89 20.15
CA VAL A 141 8.48 18.90 21.19
C VAL A 141 9.10 18.37 22.46
N ASP A 142 9.06 19.16 23.52
CA ASP A 142 9.40 18.74 24.87
C ASP A 142 8.16 18.10 25.51
N GLN A 143 8.23 16.79 25.80
CA GLN A 143 7.09 15.99 26.28
C GLN A 143 7.06 15.81 27.80
N ASN A 144 8.11 16.24 28.52
CA ASN A 144 8.23 16.11 29.97
C ASN A 144 8.52 17.46 30.67
N THR A 145 8.57 18.56 29.89
CA THR A 145 8.78 19.94 30.35
C THR A 145 10.16 20.14 31.01
N ASP A 146 11.19 19.42 30.55
CA ASP A 146 12.57 19.56 31.03
C ASP A 146 13.43 20.50 30.16
N ALA A 147 12.85 21.06 29.10
CA ALA A 147 13.48 21.88 28.06
C ALA A 147 14.52 21.16 27.19
N ILE A 148 14.58 19.83 27.25
CA ILE A 148 15.48 18.99 26.47
C ILE A 148 14.70 18.40 25.29
N THR A 149 15.08 18.78 24.08
CA THR A 149 14.56 18.19 22.83
C THR A 149 15.67 17.54 22.01
N SER A 150 16.74 17.10 22.67
CA SER A 150 17.92 16.53 22.03
C SER A 150 18.49 15.32 22.77
N GLY A 151 18.71 14.23 22.03
CA GLY A 151 19.71 13.22 22.37
C GLY A 151 19.36 12.26 23.53
N ARG A 152 20.25 11.28 23.71
CA ARG A 152 20.10 10.12 24.59
C ARG A 152 20.32 10.51 26.06
N ALA A 153 19.28 10.50 26.88
CA ALA A 153 19.43 10.54 28.33
C ALA A 153 19.76 9.16 28.94
N PRO A 154 20.34 9.12 30.16
CA PRO A 154 20.78 7.89 30.81
C PRO A 154 19.62 7.05 31.37
N GLY A 155 18.48 7.67 31.71
CA GLY A 155 17.32 7.02 32.30
C GLY A 155 16.22 6.72 31.29
N ASP A 156 15.42 5.71 31.59
CA ASP A 156 14.18 5.43 30.85
C ASP A 156 13.30 6.69 30.83
N ASP A 157 12.73 7.00 29.67
CA ASP A 157 11.76 8.10 29.47
C ASP A 157 12.26 9.48 29.93
N SER A 158 13.58 9.66 30.03
CA SER A 158 14.20 10.96 30.31
C SER A 158 14.23 11.85 29.06
N ASN A 159 14.08 11.26 27.87
CA ASN A 159 13.85 11.95 26.59
C ASN A 159 12.72 11.23 25.83
N PRO A 160 11.48 11.30 26.33
CA PRO A 160 10.38 10.51 25.79
C PRO A 160 10.12 10.82 24.30
N GLU A 161 10.43 12.00 23.82
CA GLU A 161 10.34 12.41 22.42
C GLU A 161 11.25 11.64 21.44
N PHE A 162 12.19 10.84 21.97
CA PHE A 162 13.07 9.93 21.21
C PHE A 162 12.93 8.45 21.59
N SER A 163 12.05 8.13 22.53
CA SER A 163 11.96 6.79 23.12
C SER A 163 10.51 6.31 23.25
N GLY A 164 10.38 5.00 23.45
CA GLY A 164 9.09 4.35 23.69
C GLY A 164 9.00 3.02 22.97
N GLU A 165 7.89 2.34 23.23
CA GLU A 165 7.53 1.10 22.58
C GLU A 165 6.22 1.29 21.83
N ILE A 166 6.00 0.48 20.80
CA ILE A 166 4.74 0.48 20.07
C ILE A 166 4.38 -0.93 19.66
N SER A 167 3.13 -1.30 19.93
CA SER A 167 2.53 -2.52 19.45
C SER A 167 1.30 -2.19 18.62
N VAL A 168 1.00 -3.06 17.66
CA VAL A 168 -0.19 -2.97 16.82
C VAL A 168 -0.76 -4.36 16.65
N SER A 169 -2.09 -4.47 16.69
CA SER A 169 -2.78 -5.74 16.46
C SER A 169 -4.18 -5.50 15.90
N GLN A 170 -4.65 -6.43 15.07
CA GLN A 170 -6.03 -6.46 14.63
C GLN A 170 -6.97 -6.71 15.82
N CYS A 171 -8.08 -5.97 15.87
CA CYS A 171 -9.11 -6.16 16.88
C CYS A 171 -10.01 -7.36 16.55
N GLY A 172 -10.61 -7.95 17.59
CA GLY A 172 -11.60 -9.03 17.42
C GLY A 172 -10.98 -10.38 17.02
N THR A 173 -9.68 -10.56 17.25
CA THR A 173 -9.00 -11.85 17.13
C THR A 173 -9.12 -12.65 18.43
N PRO A 174 -8.87 -13.97 18.44
CA PRO A 174 -8.90 -14.77 19.67
C PRO A 174 -7.95 -14.29 20.77
N ILE A 175 -6.91 -13.52 20.43
CA ILE A 175 -5.86 -13.05 21.35
C ILE A 175 -5.87 -11.53 21.57
N THR A 176 -6.65 -10.75 20.80
CA THR A 176 -6.69 -9.28 20.92
C THR A 176 -8.13 -8.80 21.07
N ALA A 177 -8.52 -8.54 22.32
CA ALA A 177 -9.77 -7.89 22.66
C ALA A 177 -9.60 -6.35 22.66
N CYS A 178 -10.47 -5.64 21.94
CA CYS A 178 -10.47 -4.18 21.86
C CYS A 178 -11.61 -3.58 22.69
N ALA A 179 -11.37 -2.42 23.31
CA ALA A 179 -12.10 -2.00 24.50
C ALA A 179 -13.02 -0.76 24.40
N PRO A 180 -13.13 0.01 23.31
CA PRO A 180 -14.41 0.64 23.02
C PRO A 180 -15.38 -0.42 22.50
N PRO A 181 -16.61 -0.53 23.03
CA PRO A 181 -17.65 -1.36 22.42
C PRO A 181 -17.77 -1.06 20.92
N GLY A 182 -17.88 -2.11 20.10
CA GLY A 182 -17.94 -1.99 18.64
C GLY A 182 -16.59 -1.88 17.92
N ALA A 183 -15.46 -1.74 18.65
CA ALA A 183 -14.13 -1.76 18.04
C ALA A 183 -13.61 -3.19 17.72
N ALA A 184 -14.25 -4.23 18.26
CA ALA A 184 -13.89 -5.62 18.01
C ALA A 184 -14.49 -6.15 16.69
N VAL A 185 -14.08 -5.55 15.58
CA VAL A 185 -14.51 -5.90 14.22
C VAL A 185 -13.30 -6.08 13.30
N ASN A 186 -13.46 -6.85 12.22
CA ASN A 186 -12.36 -7.34 11.39
C ASN A 186 -11.60 -6.26 10.59
N ASN A 187 -12.16 -5.04 10.49
CA ASN A 187 -11.55 -3.89 9.82
C ASN A 187 -10.93 -2.87 10.79
N VAL A 188 -10.94 -3.15 12.10
CA VAL A 188 -10.36 -2.27 13.11
C VAL A 188 -9.09 -2.90 13.67
N PHE A 189 -8.09 -2.06 13.93
CA PHE A 189 -6.88 -2.43 14.65
C PHE A 189 -6.61 -1.43 15.77
N VAL A 190 -5.87 -1.89 16.77
CA VAL A 190 -5.44 -1.09 17.91
C VAL A 190 -3.94 -0.84 17.80
N VAL A 191 -3.54 0.41 17.98
CA VAL A 191 -2.16 0.82 18.18
C VAL A 191 -2.00 1.21 19.64
N SER A 192 -0.96 0.69 20.28
CA SER A 192 -0.69 0.89 21.70
C SER A 192 0.73 1.42 21.90
N PRO A 193 0.95 2.74 21.75
CA PRO A 193 2.20 3.36 22.15
C PRO A 193 2.36 3.33 23.68
N ARG A 194 3.59 3.06 24.11
CA ARG A 194 4.00 3.02 25.51
C ARG A 194 5.28 3.83 25.71
N LEU A 195 5.52 4.18 26.95
CA LEU A 195 6.83 4.62 27.41
C LEU A 195 7.85 3.49 27.31
N SER A 196 9.14 3.81 27.37
CA SER A 196 10.24 2.83 27.28
C SER A 196 10.19 1.78 28.38
N ASN A 197 9.64 2.13 29.54
CA ASN A 197 9.40 1.19 30.64
C ASN A 197 8.11 0.36 30.51
N GLY A 198 7.40 0.44 29.37
CA GLY A 198 6.15 -0.28 29.10
C GLY A 198 4.89 0.37 29.71
N SER A 199 5.02 1.48 30.44
CA SER A 199 3.88 2.19 31.02
C SER A 199 3.03 2.91 29.98
N PHE A 200 1.76 3.15 30.31
CA PHE A 200 0.86 3.92 29.46
C PHE A 200 1.37 5.35 29.23
N THR A 201 1.12 5.87 28.03
CA THR A 201 1.37 7.28 27.73
C THR A 201 0.25 8.16 28.29
N GLY A 202 0.64 9.30 28.86
CA GLY A 202 -0.26 10.35 29.37
C GLY A 202 -0.44 11.49 28.37
N THR A 203 -1.23 12.51 28.72
CA THR A 203 -1.54 13.66 27.84
C THR A 203 -0.31 14.29 27.20
N ASP A 204 0.77 14.43 27.96
CA ASP A 204 1.98 15.13 27.52
C ASP A 204 3.03 14.16 26.93
N THR A 205 2.90 12.86 27.21
CA THR A 205 3.84 11.82 26.77
C THR A 205 3.28 10.91 25.66
N ARG A 206 2.08 11.21 25.14
CA ARG A 206 1.48 10.53 23.98
C ARG A 206 2.37 10.64 22.76
N LYS A 207 2.54 9.52 22.07
CA LYS A 207 3.42 9.41 20.91
C LYS A 207 2.67 9.70 19.63
N ARG A 208 3.35 10.40 18.72
CA ARG A 208 3.02 10.42 17.30
C ARG A 208 3.54 9.15 16.64
N PHE A 209 2.80 8.57 15.71
CA PHE A 209 3.20 7.32 15.08
C PHE A 209 2.73 7.20 13.63
N TYR A 210 3.51 6.48 12.83
CA TYR A 210 3.05 5.93 11.57
C TYR A 210 2.42 4.55 11.81
N VAL A 211 1.40 4.25 11.04
CA VAL A 211 0.95 2.88 10.77
C VAL A 211 1.06 2.60 9.29
N VAL A 212 1.51 1.40 8.95
CA VAL A 212 1.58 0.90 7.58
C VAL A 212 0.81 -0.41 7.52
N ILE A 213 -0.07 -0.52 6.54
CA ILE A 213 -0.76 -1.75 6.17
C ILE A 213 -0.22 -2.20 4.82
N VAL A 214 0.20 -3.46 4.74
CA VAL A 214 0.69 -4.10 3.52
C VAL A 214 -0.09 -5.39 3.32
N GLY A 215 -0.53 -5.67 2.10
CA GLY A 215 -1.33 -6.86 1.81
C GLY A 215 -2.35 -6.56 0.72
N ASP A 216 -3.26 -7.49 0.49
CA ASP A 216 -4.35 -7.35 -0.48
C ASP A 216 -5.42 -6.38 0.05
N SER A 217 -5.65 -5.28 -0.69
CA SER A 217 -6.66 -4.25 -0.40
C SER A 217 -7.75 -4.18 -1.50
N SER A 218 -7.94 -5.25 -2.26
CA SER A 218 -8.93 -5.30 -3.35
C SER A 218 -10.38 -5.28 -2.84
N ASP A 219 -10.61 -5.73 -1.61
CA ASP A 219 -11.89 -5.72 -0.88
C ASP A 219 -12.38 -4.32 -0.50
N ARG A 220 -11.56 -3.29 -0.63
CA ARG A 220 -11.94 -1.89 -0.42
C ARG A 220 -12.94 -1.34 -1.45
N THR A 221 -13.07 -2.01 -2.59
CA THR A 221 -13.82 -1.53 -3.76
C THR A 221 -15.16 -2.22 -3.97
N SER A 222 -15.60 -3.07 -3.04
CA SER A 222 -16.94 -3.68 -3.04
C SER A 222 -17.98 -2.83 -2.31
#